data_AF-A0A2C6KZN8-F1
#
_entry.id   AF-A0A2C6KZN8-F1
#
_cell.length_a   1.000
_cell.length_b   1.000
_cell.length_c   1.000
_cell.angle_alpha   90.00
_cell.angle_beta   90.00
_cell.angle_gamma   90.00
#
_symmetry.space_group_name_H-M   'P 1'
#
loop_
_entity.id
_entity.type
_entity.pdbx_description
1 polymer ?
#
loop_
_entity_poly.entity_id
_entity_poly.type
_entity_poly.pdbx_seq_one_letter_code
_entity_poly.pdbx_strand_id
1 'polypeptide(L)' 'VTNYVGERIDALREQHAATGKYSNISVIRTNAMKYLVNYIRKGQLSKMFFCFPDPHFKRSNWRRRII' A
#
# COMPACT_ATOMS: atom_id res chain seq x y z
N VAL A 1 9.34 2.85 -6.09
CA VAL A 1 8.05 2.12 -6.03
C VAL A 1 6.87 3.09 -6.06
N THR A 2 6.63 3.91 -5.02
CA THR A 2 5.44 4.79 -4.98
C THR A 2 5.30 5.70 -6.22
N ASN A 3 6.37 6.38 -6.65
CA ASN A 3 6.30 7.31 -7.79
C ASN A 3 5.89 6.59 -9.07
N TYR A 4 6.59 5.50 -9.42
CA TYR A 4 6.25 4.65 -10.56
C TYR A 4 4.80 4.15 -10.52
N VAL A 5 4.32 3.68 -9.36
CA VAL A 5 2.93 3.21 -9.22
C VAL A 5 1.93 4.36 -9.38
N GLY A 6 2.25 5.54 -8.86
CA GLY A 6 1.41 6.74 -9.01
C GLY A 6 1.29 7.15 -10.47
N GLU A 7 2.42 7.34 -11.15
CA GLU A 7 2.48 7.63 -12.59
C GLU A 7 1.75 6.58 -13.42
N ARG A 8 1.85 5.30 -13.04
CA ARG A 8 1.11 4.21 -13.70
C ARG A 8 -0.40 4.32 -13.51
N ILE A 9 -0.86 4.67 -12.31
CA ILE A 9 -2.30 4.88 -12.03
C ILE A 9 -2.82 6.05 -12.86
N ASP A 10 -2.07 7.16 -12.94
CA ASP A 10 -2.50 8.34 -13.69
C ASP A 10 -2.54 8.07 -15.19
N ALA A 11 -1.51 7.42 -15.76
CA ALA A 11 -1.51 6.99 -17.15
C ALA A 11 -2.68 6.03 -17.48
N LEU A 12 -3.03 5.12 -16.56
CA LEU A 12 -4.19 4.23 -16.74
C LEU A 12 -5.52 4.99 -16.73
N ARG A 13 -5.65 6.02 -15.89
CA ARG A 13 -6.86 6.85 -15.86
C ARG A 13 -7.02 7.65 -17.14
N GLU A 14 -5.94 8.22 -17.66
CA GLU A 14 -5.95 8.93 -18.95
C GLU A 14 -6.35 7.99 -20.10
N GLN A 15 -5.72 6.82 -20.18
CA GLN A 15 -6.02 5.81 -21.21
C GLN A 15 -7.48 5.31 -21.17
N HIS A 16 -8.11 5.35 -19.99
CA HIS A 16 -9.47 4.86 -19.78
C HIS A 16 -10.47 5.97 -19.41
N ALA A 17 -10.17 7.23 -19.76
CA ALA A 17 -10.96 8.40 -19.39
C ALA A 17 -12.42 8.29 -19.81
N ALA A 18 -12.72 7.78 -21.01
CA ALA A 18 -14.08 7.60 -21.51
C ALA A 18 -14.93 6.64 -20.66
N THR A 19 -14.29 5.70 -19.96
CA THR A 19 -14.95 4.71 -19.10
C THR A 19 -14.87 5.03 -17.61
N GLY A 20 -14.04 6.00 -17.21
CA GLY A 20 -13.82 6.38 -15.81
C GLY A 20 -13.18 5.29 -14.94
N LYS A 21 -12.47 4.31 -15.51
CA LYS A 21 -11.86 3.21 -14.76
C LYS A 21 -10.64 3.67 -13.93
N TYR A 22 -10.28 2.88 -12.90
CA TYR A 22 -9.10 3.06 -12.04
C TYR A 22 -9.13 4.26 -11.07
N SER A 23 -10.32 4.81 -10.80
CA SER A 23 -10.52 5.89 -9.81
C SER A 23 -10.58 5.40 -8.36
N ASN A 24 -10.70 4.09 -8.13
CA ASN A 24 -10.85 3.46 -6.81
C ASN A 24 -9.53 3.00 -6.18
N ILE A 25 -8.39 3.26 -6.82
CA ILE A 25 -7.06 2.85 -6.37
C ILE A 25 -6.18 4.08 -6.16
N SER A 26 -5.31 4.03 -5.16
CA SER A 26 -4.33 5.07 -4.88
C SER A 26 -3.08 4.46 -4.23
N VAL A 27 -1.97 5.20 -4.25
CA VAL A 27 -0.72 4.78 -3.63
C VAL A 27 -0.19 5.89 -2.73
N ILE A 28 0.36 5.52 -1.58
CA ILE A 28 0.94 6.45 -0.62
C ILE A 28 2.33 5.97 -0.20
N ARG A 29 3.28 6.90 -0.06
CA ARG A 29 4.59 6.63 0.55
C ARG A 29 4.47 6.95 2.03
N THR A 30 4.43 5.93 2.89
CA THR A 30 4.34 6.12 4.33
C THR A 30 4.95 4.95 5.09
N ASN A 31 5.38 5.18 6.33
CA ASN A 31 5.69 4.10 7.26
C ASN A 31 4.36 3.53 7.78
N ALA A 32 3.93 2.40 7.19
CA ALA A 32 2.67 1.76 7.53
C ALA A 32 2.59 1.36 9.01
N MET A 33 3.67 0.86 9.62
CA MET A 33 3.64 0.46 11.03
C MET A 33 3.41 1.65 11.97
N LYS A 34 3.98 2.82 11.65
CA LYS A 34 3.94 4.00 12.53
C LYS A 34 2.71 4.88 12.29
N TYR A 35 2.27 5.03 11.05
CA TYR A 35 1.31 6.06 10.68
C TYR A 35 -0.02 5.53 10.15
N LEU A 36 -0.20 4.21 9.95
CA LEU A 36 -1.45 3.67 9.40
C LEU A 36 -2.69 4.08 10.22
N VAL A 37 -2.57 4.08 11.54
CA VAL A 37 -3.65 4.47 12.46
C VAL A 37 -4.04 5.96 12.37
N ASN A 38 -3.19 6.80 11.77
CA ASN A 38 -3.51 8.21 11.56
C ASN A 38 -4.39 8.44 10.31
N TYR A 39 -4.35 7.52 9.34
CA TYR A 39 -5.11 7.63 8.10
C TYR A 39 -6.50 7.01 8.19
N ILE A 40 -6.72 6.10 9.14
CA ILE A 40 -7.85 5.17 9.13
C ILE A 40 -8.45 5.07 10.53
N ARG A 41 -9.78 5.11 10.61
CA ARG A 41 -10.53 4.96 11.87
C ARG A 41 -10.65 3.49 12.27
N LYS A 42 -10.88 3.24 13.56
CA LYS A 42 -11.11 1.89 14.09
C LYS A 42 -12.28 1.22 13.37
N GLY A 43 -12.05 0.03 12.82
CA GLY A 43 -13.08 -0.76 12.11
C GLY A 43 -13.38 -0.32 10.67
N GLN A 44 -12.64 0.64 10.10
CA GLN A 44 -12.90 1.15 8.74
C GLN A 44 -12.49 0.17 7.62
N LEU A 45 -11.54 -0.74 7.88
CA LEU A 45 -11.03 -1.67 6.86
C LEU A 45 -11.78 -3.01 6.89
N SER A 46 -12.18 -3.48 5.71
CA SER A 46 -12.79 -4.82 5.52
C SER A 46 -11.76 -5.91 5.24
N LYS A 47 -10.63 -5.56 4.61
CA LYS A 47 -9.55 -6.48 4.21
C LYS A 47 -8.20 -5.79 4.28
N MET A 48 -7.15 -6.54 4.62
CA MET A 48 -5.76 -6.11 4.59
C MET A 48 -4.91 -7.22 3.96
N PHE A 49 -3.94 -6.83 3.14
CA PHE A 49 -3.03 -7.75 2.47
C PHE A 49 -1.58 -7.41 2.84
N PHE A 50 -0.83 -8.42 3.25
CA PHE A 50 0.60 -8.32 3.53
C PHE A 50 1.35 -9.23 2.56
N CYS A 51 1.76 -8.67 1.44
CA CYS A 51 2.41 -9.44 0.38
C CYS A 51 3.91 -9.47 0.62
N PHE A 52 4.45 -10.65 0.95
CA PHE A 52 5.88 -10.91 1.09
C PHE A 52 6.60 -9.95 2.06
N PRO A 53 6.13 -9.82 3.32
CA PRO A 53 6.87 -9.06 4.33
C PRO A 53 8.28 -9.63 4.51
N ASP A 54 9.26 -8.79 4.84
CA ASP A 54 10.64 -9.25 5.01
C ASP A 54 10.69 -10.37 6.08
N PRO A 55 11.14 -11.57 5.71
CA PRO A 55 11.15 -12.71 6.61
C PRO A 55 12.24 -12.62 7.68
N HIS A 56 13.20 -11.69 7.55
CA HIS A 56 14.33 -11.49 8.46
C HIS A 56 14.93 -12.80 8.99
N PHE A 57 15.37 -13.68 8.09
CA PHE A 57 15.74 -15.07 8.41
C PHE A 57 16.75 -15.23 9.56
N LYS A 58 17.67 -14.27 9.74
CA LYS A 58 18.67 -14.29 10.81
C LYS A 58 18.02 -14.17 12.19
N ARG A 59 18.38 -15.05 13.11
CA ARG A 59 17.83 -15.10 14.48
C ARG A 59 17.92 -13.77 15.23
N SER A 60 19.00 -13.02 15.07
CA SER A 60 19.18 -11.69 15.66
C SER A 60 18.17 -10.65 15.16
N ASN A 61 17.55 -10.87 13.99
CA ASN A 61 16.64 -9.95 13.34
C ASN A 61 15.16 -10.35 13.47
N TRP A 62 14.84 -11.49 14.09
CA TRP A 62 13.46 -11.99 14.16
C TRP A 62 12.45 -11.00 14.77
N ARG A 63 12.90 -10.15 15.71
CA ARG A 63 12.06 -9.11 16.33
C ARG A 63 11.69 -7.96 15.39
N ARG A 64 12.34 -7.86 14.23
CA ARG A 64 12.05 -6.82 13.22
C ARG A 64 10.93 -7.23 12.26
N ARG A 65 10.51 -8.50 12.28
CA ARG A 65 9.44 -8.98 11.39
C ARG A 65 8.14 -8.29 11.75
N ILE A 66 7.36 -7.96 10.72
CA ILE A 66 6.09 -7.26 10.89
C ILE A 66 4.91 -8.23 11.07
N ILE A 67 5.12 -9.51 10.73
CA ILE A 67 4.22 -10.65 10.92
C ILE A 67 5.03 -11.84 11.44
#